data_AF-A0A2I0V2L9-F1
#
_entry.id   AF-A0A2I0V2L9-F1
#
_cell.length_a   1.000
_cell.length_b   1.000
_cell.length_c   1.000
_cell.angle_alpha   90.00
_cell.angle_beta   90.00
_cell.angle_gamma   90.00
#
_symmetry.space_group_name_H-M   'P 1'
#
loop_
_entity.id
_entity.type
_entity.pdbx_description
1 polymer ?
#
loop_
_entity_poly.entity_id
_entity_poly.type
_entity_poly.pdbx_seq_one_letter_code
_entity_poly.pdbx_strand_id
1 'polypeptide(L)'
;MLAYRLITDIETLEPYRSTWSGILEREHNNNPFIEYEWISTWWTTLGAHDNVEIYVVENEGMAIAFFPFIHSVRYGIHHFSFIGQGFATYMEVIAEKRWLEQAIAYLIKEFSQKYKRYLLVFHGLLESKITSQALEKYAIEYQMPYSIFRTVTSYIDFQSISLDEFLKKHRKKFKGLKRREHKLRSLGQVVFQSVKHNHIQDMFTLFTRRWQKKIDKSGFTAKQTRLFYERLAKTNSKVLRVEVDHLQFEGQWIAFTIDLCCRERNFCQAMGHEPDFNLFGPGRIIEKENMLKAHDSGYRYYDLGSGYEPYKFEWYTHIDFTRKFVMSTKGVKERVIRTWMVFRDRLKSLLTNNHQLVKLKRDRLGELRYFVKNASAKNWLKALTSRLQRILAIHILDVYIAEQNQAKELVNFQEITMKDIMTLNERAHYVASFYKGYRLFGENNQVLYRRHDKIAIEEMLDYSYELPENMSFIREYDSQRLADIVADVQREGRAVCTIASWYDGHRRRKLQYAGFHKVAKIHIVKLFKWRKIYQF
;
A
#
# COMPACT_ATOMS: atom_id res chain seq x y z
N MET A 1 -46.56 -1.12 17.12
CA MET A 1 -46.38 0.33 16.83
C MET A 1 -44.90 0.62 16.94
N LEU A 2 -44.33 1.37 15.98
CA LEU A 2 -42.90 1.69 16.01
C LEU A 2 -42.63 2.90 16.90
N ALA A 3 -41.57 2.79 17.70
CA ALA A 3 -40.99 3.87 18.50
C ALA A 3 -39.48 3.93 18.22
N TYR A 4 -38.80 5.00 18.63
CA TYR A 4 -37.34 4.98 18.73
C TYR A 4 -36.84 5.44 20.09
N ARG A 5 -35.71 4.87 20.50
CA ARG A 5 -34.88 5.33 21.61
C ARG A 5 -33.56 5.86 21.08
N LEU A 6 -33.08 6.95 21.66
CA LEU A 6 -31.78 7.54 21.33
C LEU A 6 -30.73 7.13 22.37
N ILE A 7 -29.59 6.65 21.90
CA ILE A 7 -28.40 6.29 22.68
C ILE A 7 -27.28 7.25 22.32
N THR A 8 -26.67 7.88 23.34
CA THR A 8 -25.63 8.92 23.18
C THR A 8 -24.35 8.62 23.95
N ASP A 9 -24.26 7.48 24.62
CA ASP A 9 -23.09 7.01 25.36
C ASP A 9 -22.95 5.49 25.24
N ILE A 10 -21.77 4.98 25.58
CA ILE A 10 -21.45 3.55 25.36
C ILE A 10 -22.10 2.66 26.42
N GLU A 11 -22.25 3.15 27.64
CA GLU A 11 -22.84 2.46 28.77
C GLU A 11 -24.31 2.11 28.51
N THR A 12 -25.04 3.00 27.85
CA THR A 12 -26.43 2.77 27.42
C THR A 12 -26.55 1.91 26.16
N LEU A 13 -25.47 1.76 25.38
CA LEU A 13 -25.41 0.83 24.24
C LEU A 13 -25.14 -0.61 24.67
N GLU A 14 -24.33 -0.84 25.71
CA GLU A 14 -23.91 -2.18 26.15
C GLU A 14 -25.08 -3.18 26.36
N PRO A 15 -26.22 -2.80 26.96
CA PRO A 15 -27.37 -3.71 27.09
C PRO A 15 -27.93 -4.22 25.76
N TYR A 16 -27.71 -3.50 24.65
CA TYR A 16 -28.18 -3.90 23.32
C TYR A 16 -27.20 -4.81 22.58
N ARG A 17 -26.01 -5.11 23.14
CA ARG A 17 -24.98 -5.95 22.51
C ARG A 17 -25.54 -7.27 21.98
N SER A 18 -26.24 -8.03 22.81
CA SER A 18 -26.80 -9.33 22.41
C SER A 18 -27.85 -9.20 21.31
N THR A 19 -28.70 -8.18 21.37
CA THR A 19 -29.73 -7.92 20.35
C THR A 19 -29.09 -7.52 19.02
N TRP A 20 -28.11 -6.61 19.05
CA TRP A 20 -27.36 -6.16 17.89
C TRP A 20 -26.64 -7.33 17.20
N SER A 21 -25.84 -8.09 17.94
CA SER A 21 -25.12 -9.24 17.42
C SER A 21 -26.06 -10.33 16.92
N GLY A 22 -27.19 -10.56 17.60
CA GLY A 22 -28.21 -11.52 17.18
C GLY A 22 -28.87 -11.18 15.85
N ILE A 23 -29.15 -9.89 15.58
CA ILE A 23 -29.65 -9.45 14.26
C ILE A 23 -28.61 -9.75 13.17
N LEU A 24 -27.34 -9.38 13.40
CA LEU A 24 -26.26 -9.61 12.42
C LEU A 24 -26.01 -11.09 12.16
N GLU A 25 -26.16 -11.94 13.17
CA GLU A 25 -26.05 -13.39 13.03
C GLU A 25 -27.16 -13.98 12.16
N ARG A 26 -28.42 -13.62 12.42
CA ARG A 26 -29.58 -14.09 11.62
C ARG A 26 -29.54 -13.61 10.18
N GLU A 27 -28.97 -12.44 9.92
CA GLU A 27 -28.78 -11.89 8.57
C GLU A 27 -27.48 -12.35 7.89
N HIS A 28 -26.73 -13.27 8.52
CA HIS A 28 -25.45 -13.77 8.03
C HIS A 28 -24.49 -12.65 7.61
N ASN A 29 -24.39 -11.60 8.45
CA ASN A 29 -23.58 -10.44 8.14
C ASN A 29 -22.11 -10.82 7.88
N ASN A 30 -21.50 -10.26 6.85
CA ASN A 30 -20.05 -10.40 6.60
C ASN A 30 -19.35 -9.04 6.50
N ASN A 31 -20.02 -7.96 6.91
CA ASN A 31 -19.46 -6.62 6.99
C ASN A 31 -18.82 -6.41 8.38
N PRO A 32 -17.47 -6.30 8.49
CA PRO A 32 -16.80 -6.13 9.78
C PRO A 32 -17.11 -4.79 10.46
N PHE A 33 -17.50 -3.77 9.70
CA PHE A 33 -17.62 -2.39 10.17
C PHE A 33 -18.92 -2.10 10.92
N ILE A 34 -19.89 -3.02 10.88
CA ILE A 34 -21.16 -2.91 11.63
C ILE A 34 -21.25 -3.89 12.80
N GLU A 35 -20.23 -4.71 13.03
CA GLU A 35 -20.15 -5.57 14.21
C GLU A 35 -20.05 -4.72 15.48
N TYR A 36 -20.69 -5.18 16.55
CA TYR A 36 -20.77 -4.44 17.81
C TYR A 36 -19.37 -4.06 18.32
N GLU A 37 -18.43 -4.99 18.25
CA GLU A 37 -17.06 -4.79 18.71
C GLU A 37 -16.33 -3.72 17.88
N TRP A 38 -16.60 -3.62 16.58
CA TRP A 38 -16.02 -2.57 15.75
C TRP A 38 -16.60 -1.21 16.13
N ILE A 39 -17.93 -1.11 16.24
CA ILE A 39 -18.66 0.13 16.56
C ILE A 39 -18.24 0.66 17.94
N SER A 40 -18.27 -0.19 18.96
CA SER A 40 -17.91 0.16 20.34
C SER A 40 -16.43 0.54 20.47
N THR A 41 -15.53 -0.19 19.82
CA THR A 41 -14.09 0.15 19.82
C THR A 41 -13.85 1.47 19.09
N TRP A 42 -14.52 1.71 17.96
CA TRP A 42 -14.41 2.96 17.21
C TRP A 42 -14.90 4.13 18.05
N TRP A 43 -16.07 4.02 18.68
CA TRP A 43 -16.65 5.08 19.50
C TRP A 43 -15.76 5.42 20.70
N THR A 44 -15.25 4.42 21.42
CA THR A 44 -14.39 4.64 22.59
C THR A 44 -12.95 5.07 22.26
N THR A 45 -12.60 5.21 20.97
CA THR A 45 -11.27 5.63 20.52
C THR A 45 -11.31 6.79 19.54
N LEU A 46 -11.64 6.53 18.27
CA LEU A 46 -11.65 7.49 17.19
C LEU A 46 -12.82 8.47 17.30
N GLY A 47 -13.99 7.96 17.70
CA GLY A 47 -15.23 8.73 17.84
C GLY A 47 -15.46 9.32 19.23
N ALA A 48 -14.48 9.28 20.14
CA ALA A 48 -14.67 9.65 21.54
C ALA A 48 -15.06 11.13 21.74
N HIS A 49 -14.80 11.97 20.73
CA HIS A 49 -15.15 13.38 20.72
C HIS A 49 -16.18 13.73 19.63
N ASP A 50 -16.70 12.72 18.93
CA ASP A 50 -17.76 12.91 17.96
C ASP A 50 -19.12 12.85 18.68
N ASN A 51 -20.08 13.62 18.20
CA ASN A 51 -21.46 13.56 18.69
C ASN A 51 -22.17 12.34 18.08
N VAL A 52 -21.91 11.18 18.65
CA VAL A 52 -22.47 9.89 18.23
C VAL A 52 -23.89 9.75 18.77
N GLU A 53 -24.79 9.37 17.87
CA GLU A 53 -26.21 9.14 18.14
C GLU A 53 -26.61 7.80 17.51
N ILE A 54 -26.89 6.80 18.34
CA ILE A 54 -27.43 5.52 17.88
C ILE A 54 -28.94 5.54 18.09
N TYR A 55 -29.68 5.56 16.99
CA TYR A 55 -31.14 5.46 17.04
C TYR A 55 -31.53 3.99 17.02
N VAL A 56 -32.23 3.55 18.07
CA VAL A 56 -32.78 2.20 18.20
C VAL A 56 -34.25 2.27 17.87
N VAL A 57 -34.68 1.65 16.77
CA VAL A 57 -36.10 1.52 16.45
C VAL A 57 -36.64 0.27 17.13
N GLU A 58 -37.74 0.41 17.83
CA GLU A 58 -38.38 -0.63 18.62
C GLU A 58 -39.78 -0.93 18.06
N ASN A 59 -40.17 -2.20 18.05
CA ASN A 59 -41.55 -2.62 17.87
C ASN A 59 -42.00 -3.36 19.13
N GLU A 60 -43.05 -2.85 19.78
CA GLU A 60 -43.60 -3.44 21.01
C GLU A 60 -42.52 -3.62 22.11
N GLY A 61 -41.62 -2.63 22.24
CA GLY A 61 -40.53 -2.62 23.20
C GLY A 61 -39.31 -3.48 22.82
N MET A 62 -39.35 -4.21 21.69
CA MET A 62 -38.21 -4.98 21.18
C MET A 62 -37.44 -4.17 20.15
N ALA A 63 -36.11 -4.03 20.34
CA ALA A 63 -35.24 -3.39 19.35
C ALA A 63 -35.14 -4.23 18.07
N ILE A 64 -35.55 -3.63 16.95
CA ILE A 64 -35.60 -4.27 15.63
C ILE A 64 -34.60 -3.67 14.64
N ALA A 65 -34.11 -2.45 14.88
CA ALA A 65 -33.12 -1.81 14.03
C ALA A 65 -32.23 -0.82 14.80
N PHE A 66 -30.98 -0.68 14.36
CA PHE A 66 -30.02 0.29 14.87
C PHE A 66 -29.44 1.15 13.75
N PHE A 67 -29.38 2.46 14.00
CA PHE A 67 -28.86 3.46 13.07
C PHE A 67 -27.69 4.19 13.73
N PRO A 68 -26.44 3.77 13.48
CA PRO A 68 -25.28 4.37 14.10
C PRO A 68 -24.88 5.65 13.36
N PHE A 69 -25.28 6.81 13.89
CA PHE A 69 -25.02 8.11 13.29
C PHE A 69 -24.02 8.96 14.08
N ILE A 70 -23.40 9.88 13.37
CA ILE A 70 -22.81 11.11 13.90
C ILE A 70 -23.75 12.23 13.52
N HIS A 71 -24.12 13.06 14.50
CA HIS A 71 -24.99 14.20 14.30
C HIS A 71 -24.22 15.50 14.51
N SER A 72 -24.36 16.45 13.59
CA SER A 72 -23.83 17.80 13.78
C SER A 72 -24.78 18.85 13.20
N VAL A 73 -24.74 20.07 13.73
CA VAL A 73 -25.52 21.19 13.20
C VAL A 73 -24.58 22.19 12.52
N ARG A 74 -24.83 22.49 11.24
CA ARG A 74 -24.02 23.45 10.46
C ARG A 74 -24.93 24.37 9.67
N TYR A 75 -24.72 25.69 9.80
CA TYR A 75 -25.56 26.70 9.13
C TYR A 75 -27.07 26.53 9.43
N GLY A 76 -27.41 26.02 10.61
CA GLY A 76 -28.79 25.72 11.03
C GLY A 76 -29.44 24.54 10.30
N ILE A 77 -28.63 23.60 9.78
CA ILE A 77 -29.08 22.36 9.14
C ILE A 77 -28.51 21.19 9.95
N HIS A 78 -29.35 20.22 10.29
CA HIS A 78 -28.95 18.99 10.97
C HIS A 78 -28.31 18.04 9.97
N HIS A 79 -27.07 17.62 10.23
CA HIS A 79 -26.32 16.70 9.39
C HIS A 79 -26.19 15.37 10.11
N PHE A 80 -26.68 14.31 9.48
CA PHE A 80 -26.53 12.93 9.94
C PHE A 80 -25.66 12.17 8.94
N SER A 81 -24.61 11.52 9.44
CA SER A 81 -23.78 10.61 8.67
C SER A 81 -23.58 9.33 9.45
N PHE A 82 -23.29 8.21 8.79
CA PHE A 82 -22.86 7.02 9.52
C PHE A 82 -21.58 7.30 10.32
N ILE A 83 -21.44 6.62 11.46
CA ILE A 83 -20.17 6.57 12.18
C ILE A 83 -19.05 5.99 11.31
N GLY A 84 -17.80 6.14 11.75
CA GLY A 84 -16.69 5.50 11.06
C GLY A 84 -16.25 6.19 9.77
N GLN A 85 -16.72 7.40 9.47
CA GLN A 85 -16.37 8.09 8.23
C GLN A 85 -14.85 8.23 8.07
N GLY A 86 -14.31 7.66 6.98
CA GLY A 86 -12.87 7.65 6.69
C GLY A 86 -12.11 6.43 7.23
N PHE A 87 -12.78 5.59 8.03
CA PHE A 87 -12.23 4.34 8.59
C PHE A 87 -13.03 3.11 8.16
N ALA A 88 -14.37 3.20 8.20
CA ALA A 88 -15.28 2.18 7.70
C ALA A 88 -15.40 2.27 6.18
N THR A 89 -15.11 1.16 5.50
CA THR A 89 -15.30 1.08 4.05
C THR A 89 -16.76 0.81 3.71
N TYR A 90 -17.43 -0.01 4.51
CA TYR A 90 -18.85 -0.33 4.36
C TYR A 90 -19.63 0.08 5.60
N MET A 91 -20.83 0.59 5.42
CA MET A 91 -21.76 0.90 6.52
C MET A 91 -23.18 0.58 6.07
N GLU A 92 -23.99 0.12 7.01
CA GLU A 92 -25.37 -0.29 6.78
C GLU A 92 -26.22 0.03 8.02
N VAL A 93 -27.54 -0.05 7.87
CA VAL A 93 -28.48 -0.07 8.99
C VAL A 93 -28.53 -1.50 9.51
N ILE A 94 -28.43 -1.68 10.82
CA ILE A 94 -28.43 -3.01 11.45
C ILE A 94 -29.89 -3.36 11.73
N ALA A 95 -30.50 -4.13 10.85
CA ALA A 95 -31.88 -4.60 10.99
C ALA A 95 -32.06 -5.92 10.26
N GLU A 96 -33.05 -6.71 10.68
CA GLU A 96 -33.49 -7.85 9.87
C GLU A 96 -34.20 -7.34 8.60
N LYS A 97 -34.08 -8.07 7.49
CA LYS A 97 -34.61 -7.67 6.17
C LYS A 97 -36.09 -7.28 6.21
N ARG A 98 -36.88 -8.05 6.98
CA ARG A 98 -38.32 -7.80 7.16
C ARG A 98 -38.65 -6.45 7.78
N TRP A 99 -37.75 -5.88 8.59
CA TRP A 99 -37.94 -4.62 9.31
C TRP A 99 -37.21 -3.44 8.66
N LEU A 100 -36.20 -3.69 7.85
CA LEU A 100 -35.26 -2.68 7.36
C LEU A 100 -35.93 -1.49 6.66
N GLU A 101 -36.79 -1.74 5.66
CA GLU A 101 -37.49 -0.66 4.94
C GLU A 101 -38.43 0.13 5.86
N GLN A 102 -39.18 -0.57 6.71
CA GLN A 102 -40.13 0.04 7.64
C GLN A 102 -39.41 0.90 8.69
N ALA A 103 -38.28 0.43 9.22
CA ALA A 103 -37.47 1.16 10.19
C ALA A 103 -36.83 2.41 9.57
N ILE A 104 -36.31 2.31 8.33
CA ILE A 104 -35.78 3.47 7.59
C ILE A 104 -36.87 4.51 7.38
N ALA A 105 -38.04 4.09 6.89
CA ALA A 105 -39.14 5.00 6.60
C ALA A 105 -39.65 5.69 7.87
N TYR A 106 -39.78 4.92 8.96
CA TYR A 106 -40.17 5.43 10.27
C TYR A 106 -39.18 6.49 10.77
N LEU A 107 -37.89 6.17 10.84
CA LEU A 107 -36.90 7.10 11.40
C LEU A 107 -36.79 8.41 10.59
N ILE A 108 -36.83 8.34 9.26
CA ILE A 108 -36.77 9.54 8.42
C ILE A 108 -38.06 10.38 8.53
N LYS A 109 -39.22 9.73 8.74
CA LYS A 109 -40.47 10.43 9.05
C LYS A 109 -40.37 11.20 10.37
N GLU A 110 -39.86 10.56 11.43
CA GLU A 110 -39.63 11.20 12.73
C GLU A 110 -38.66 12.39 12.60
N PHE A 111 -37.58 12.26 11.82
CA PHE A 111 -36.67 13.37 11.55
C PHE A 111 -37.36 14.53 10.84
N SER A 112 -38.28 14.24 9.93
CA SER A 112 -39.04 15.26 9.19
C SER A 112 -40.05 16.00 10.07
N GLN A 113 -40.55 15.37 11.13
CA GLN A 113 -41.40 16.01 12.13
C GLN A 113 -40.58 16.83 13.13
N LYS A 114 -39.42 16.32 13.55
CA LYS A 114 -38.56 16.94 14.56
C LYS A 114 -37.73 18.10 14.01
N TYR A 115 -37.19 17.98 12.80
CA TYR A 115 -36.23 18.91 12.23
C TYR A 115 -36.76 19.60 10.98
N LYS A 116 -36.82 20.94 11.02
CA LYS A 116 -37.21 21.76 9.85
C LYS A 116 -36.26 21.59 8.67
N ARG A 117 -34.97 21.36 8.92
CA ARG A 117 -33.91 21.25 7.90
C ARG A 117 -32.89 20.19 8.27
N TYR A 118 -32.72 19.19 7.42
CA TYR A 118 -31.72 18.15 7.63
C TYR A 118 -31.09 17.64 6.33
N LEU A 119 -29.91 17.04 6.47
CA LEU A 119 -29.12 16.40 5.42
C LEU A 119 -28.65 15.03 5.92
N LEU A 120 -28.95 13.98 5.17
CA LEU A 120 -28.37 12.64 5.36
C LEU A 120 -27.19 12.48 4.40
N VAL A 121 -26.01 12.17 4.93
CA VAL A 121 -24.75 11.98 4.18
C VAL A 121 -24.17 10.63 4.54
N PHE A 122 -24.65 9.59 3.88
CA PHE A 122 -24.29 8.20 4.16
C PHE A 122 -23.20 7.72 3.21
N HIS A 123 -22.12 7.18 3.77
CA HIS A 123 -20.99 6.62 3.02
C HIS A 123 -21.01 5.10 3.13
N GLY A 124 -20.23 4.42 2.29
CA GLY A 124 -19.97 2.98 2.44
C GLY A 124 -21.17 2.06 2.18
N LEU A 125 -22.25 2.57 1.57
CA LEU A 125 -23.40 1.73 1.24
C LEU A 125 -23.05 0.83 0.06
N LEU A 126 -22.93 -0.48 0.25
CA LEU A 126 -22.75 -1.39 -0.88
C LEU A 126 -24.01 -1.40 -1.76
N GLU A 127 -23.83 -1.22 -3.05
CA GLU A 127 -24.91 -1.12 -4.04
C GLU A 127 -25.73 -2.41 -4.15
N SER A 128 -25.08 -3.56 -3.96
CA SER A 128 -25.74 -4.86 -3.90
C SER A 128 -26.57 -5.10 -2.64
N LYS A 129 -26.45 -4.25 -1.60
CA LYS A 129 -27.08 -4.45 -0.30
C LYS A 129 -28.39 -3.66 -0.15
N ILE A 130 -29.31 -4.24 0.63
CA ILE A 130 -30.69 -3.77 0.75
C ILE A 130 -30.74 -2.37 1.40
N THR A 131 -29.86 -2.05 2.35
CA THR A 131 -29.82 -0.70 2.94
C THR A 131 -29.67 0.38 1.88
N SER A 132 -28.79 0.19 0.89
CA SER A 132 -28.61 1.18 -0.17
C SER A 132 -29.85 1.33 -1.04
N GLN A 133 -30.51 0.22 -1.34
CA GLN A 133 -31.69 0.18 -2.21
C GLN A 133 -32.90 0.77 -1.51
N ALA A 134 -33.10 0.46 -0.22
CA ALA A 134 -34.18 0.97 0.62
C ALA A 134 -34.10 2.50 0.80
N LEU A 135 -32.91 3.06 1.00
CA LEU A 135 -32.72 4.51 1.09
C LEU A 135 -33.04 5.23 -0.23
N GLU A 136 -32.62 4.65 -1.36
CA GLU A 136 -32.92 5.20 -2.69
C GLU A 136 -34.41 5.10 -3.00
N LYS A 137 -35.04 3.95 -2.72
CA LYS A 137 -36.49 3.73 -2.83
C LYS A 137 -37.26 4.77 -2.02
N TYR A 138 -36.90 4.96 -0.75
CA TYR A 138 -37.52 5.97 0.12
C TYR A 138 -37.40 7.37 -0.50
N ALA A 139 -36.22 7.76 -0.97
CA ALA A 139 -36.04 9.09 -1.54
C ALA A 139 -36.87 9.30 -2.82
N ILE A 140 -37.05 8.27 -3.64
CA ILE A 140 -37.92 8.32 -4.83
C ILE A 140 -39.39 8.45 -4.42
N GLU A 141 -39.86 7.56 -3.54
CA GLU A 141 -41.27 7.49 -3.11
C GLU A 141 -41.75 8.80 -2.47
N TYR A 142 -40.92 9.39 -1.61
CA TYR A 142 -41.23 10.65 -0.93
C TYR A 142 -40.73 11.90 -1.68
N GLN A 143 -40.24 11.73 -2.91
CA GLN A 143 -39.72 12.79 -3.79
C GLN A 143 -38.69 13.70 -3.09
N MET A 144 -37.81 13.09 -2.30
CA MET A 144 -36.75 13.78 -1.57
C MET A 144 -35.59 14.11 -2.50
N PRO A 145 -35.03 15.33 -2.50
CA PRO A 145 -33.83 15.62 -3.29
C PRO A 145 -32.64 14.77 -2.83
N TYR A 146 -32.11 13.91 -3.70
CA TYR A 146 -30.95 13.07 -3.40
C TYR A 146 -29.89 13.05 -4.51
N SER A 147 -28.71 12.50 -4.20
CA SER A 147 -27.60 12.28 -5.13
C SER A 147 -26.78 11.09 -4.67
N ILE A 148 -26.29 10.30 -5.64
CA ILE A 148 -25.50 9.10 -5.39
C ILE A 148 -24.15 9.21 -6.10
N PHE A 149 -23.08 8.89 -5.38
CA PHE A 149 -21.74 8.75 -5.95
C PHE A 149 -21.27 7.31 -5.79
N ARG A 150 -20.81 6.72 -6.90
CA ARG A 150 -20.35 5.33 -6.92
C ARG A 150 -18.84 5.29 -6.94
N THR A 151 -18.27 4.42 -6.13
CA THR A 151 -16.84 4.08 -6.13
C THR A 151 -16.72 2.57 -6.27
N VAL A 152 -15.97 2.12 -7.28
CA VAL A 152 -15.78 0.69 -7.55
C VAL A 152 -15.07 0.00 -6.37
N THR A 153 -15.46 -1.23 -6.10
CA THR A 153 -14.89 -2.14 -5.10
C THR A 153 -14.64 -3.47 -5.78
N SER A 154 -13.50 -4.09 -5.52
CA SER A 154 -13.10 -5.36 -6.15
C SER A 154 -12.84 -6.42 -5.09
N TYR A 155 -13.27 -7.65 -5.37
CA TYR A 155 -13.06 -8.78 -4.48
C TYR A 155 -12.90 -10.09 -5.26
N ILE A 156 -12.43 -11.10 -4.55
CA ILE A 156 -12.33 -12.48 -5.00
C ILE A 156 -13.44 -13.27 -4.29
N ASP A 157 -14.31 -13.93 -5.05
CA ASP A 157 -15.22 -14.96 -4.53
C ASP A 157 -14.60 -16.31 -4.83
N PHE A 158 -14.03 -16.97 -3.82
CA PHE A 158 -13.38 -18.26 -3.94
C PHE A 158 -14.35 -19.40 -4.27
N GLN A 159 -15.66 -19.21 -4.16
CA GLN A 159 -16.64 -20.20 -4.62
C GLN A 159 -16.98 -20.05 -6.11
N SER A 160 -16.65 -18.91 -6.72
CA SER A 160 -16.95 -18.67 -8.13
C SER A 160 -15.95 -19.32 -9.11
N ILE A 161 -14.78 -19.74 -8.61
CA ILE A 161 -13.71 -20.34 -9.39
C ILE A 161 -12.83 -21.20 -8.48
N SER A 162 -12.45 -22.39 -8.93
CA SER A 162 -11.51 -23.24 -8.18
C SER A 162 -10.13 -22.59 -8.08
N LEU A 163 -9.36 -22.92 -7.03
CA LEU A 163 -8.01 -22.39 -6.86
C LEU A 163 -7.11 -22.71 -8.07
N ASP A 164 -7.17 -23.93 -8.59
CA ASP A 164 -6.36 -24.34 -9.75
C ASP A 164 -6.67 -23.53 -11.01
N GLU A 165 -7.95 -23.33 -11.30
CA GLU A 165 -8.37 -22.48 -12.42
C GLU A 165 -7.97 -21.03 -12.22
N PHE A 166 -8.09 -20.51 -10.99
CA PHE A 166 -7.63 -19.17 -10.64
C PHE A 166 -6.13 -19.02 -10.86
N LEU A 167 -5.32 -19.94 -10.35
CA LEU A 167 -3.87 -19.97 -10.54
C LEU A 167 -3.51 -20.08 -12.03
N LYS A 168 -4.25 -20.86 -12.81
CA LYS A 168 -4.07 -21.00 -14.26
C LYS A 168 -4.40 -19.69 -14.99
N LYS A 169 -5.53 -19.05 -14.68
CA LYS A 169 -5.95 -17.74 -15.23
C LYS A 169 -4.89 -16.67 -14.99
N HIS A 170 -4.28 -16.68 -13.81
CA HIS A 170 -3.26 -15.69 -13.42
C HIS A 170 -1.81 -16.19 -13.54
N ARG A 171 -1.55 -17.29 -14.28
CA ARG A 171 -0.26 -18.00 -14.36
C ARG A 171 0.94 -17.08 -14.61
N LYS A 172 0.82 -16.14 -15.57
CA LYS A 172 1.93 -15.22 -15.92
C LYS A 172 2.31 -14.33 -14.72
N LYS A 173 1.32 -13.85 -13.96
CA LYS A 173 1.54 -13.01 -12.79
C LYS A 173 2.16 -13.80 -11.65
N PHE A 174 1.63 -14.99 -11.35
CA PHE A 174 2.20 -15.90 -10.37
C PHE A 174 3.65 -16.27 -10.72
N LYS A 175 3.95 -16.58 -11.99
CA LYS A 175 5.33 -16.86 -12.44
C LYS A 175 6.27 -15.66 -12.20
N GLY A 176 5.79 -14.44 -12.46
CA GLY A 176 6.55 -13.21 -12.20
C GLY A 176 6.83 -13.00 -10.71
N LEU A 177 5.84 -13.23 -9.84
CA LEU A 177 6.00 -13.12 -8.39
C LEU A 177 6.92 -14.21 -7.84
N LYS A 178 6.73 -15.47 -8.23
CA LYS A 178 7.61 -16.59 -7.85
C LYS A 178 9.07 -16.32 -8.23
N ARG A 179 9.33 -15.72 -9.40
CA ARG A 179 10.69 -15.34 -9.79
C ARG A 179 11.31 -14.30 -8.85
N ARG A 180 10.55 -13.27 -8.49
CA ARG A 180 11.02 -12.21 -7.57
C ARG A 180 11.23 -12.76 -6.16
N GLU A 181 10.31 -13.58 -5.70
CA GLU A 181 10.38 -14.25 -4.41
C GLU A 181 11.58 -15.21 -4.34
N HIS A 182 11.79 -16.04 -5.36
CA HIS A 182 12.94 -16.94 -5.45
C HIS A 182 14.26 -16.17 -5.43
N LYS A 183 14.33 -15.05 -6.16
CA LYS A 183 15.51 -14.17 -6.14
C LYS A 183 15.76 -13.54 -4.77
N LEU A 184 14.70 -13.20 -4.03
CA LEU A 184 14.85 -12.69 -2.67
C LEU A 184 15.34 -13.81 -1.73
N ARG A 185 14.78 -15.02 -1.86
CA ARG A 185 15.17 -16.22 -1.09
C ARG A 185 16.61 -16.67 -1.38
N SER A 186 17.13 -16.45 -2.58
CA SER A 186 18.53 -16.75 -2.90
C SER A 186 19.52 -15.80 -2.23
N LEU A 187 19.05 -14.69 -1.63
CA LEU A 187 19.89 -13.68 -1.00
C LEU A 187 19.80 -13.72 0.54
N GLY A 188 18.90 -14.52 1.11
CA GLY A 188 18.71 -14.62 2.55
C GLY A 188 17.39 -15.29 2.92
N GLN A 189 17.15 -15.39 4.23
CA GLN A 189 15.96 -16.03 4.76
C GLN A 189 14.72 -15.15 4.58
N VAL A 190 13.69 -15.69 3.93
CA VAL A 190 12.37 -15.04 3.76
C VAL A 190 11.29 -15.84 4.47
N VAL A 191 10.54 -15.19 5.36
CA VAL A 191 9.49 -15.82 6.17
C VAL A 191 8.18 -15.05 6.00
N PHE A 192 7.09 -15.76 5.71
CA PHE A 192 5.72 -15.24 5.78
C PHE A 192 5.04 -15.86 7.00
N GLN A 193 4.49 -15.04 7.89
CA GLN A 193 3.90 -15.52 9.14
C GLN A 193 2.82 -14.56 9.64
N SER A 194 1.91 -15.09 10.47
CA SER A 194 0.92 -14.31 11.21
C SER A 194 1.49 -13.71 12.50
N VAL A 195 1.10 -12.47 12.79
CA VAL A 195 1.54 -11.69 13.93
C VAL A 195 0.56 -11.87 15.08
N LYS A 196 1.08 -12.16 16.27
CA LYS A 196 0.28 -12.14 17.51
C LYS A 196 -0.17 -10.71 17.82
N HIS A 197 -1.37 -10.55 18.40
CA HIS A 197 -1.98 -9.23 18.67
C HIS A 197 -1.09 -8.24 19.46
N ASN A 198 -0.13 -8.72 20.24
CA ASN A 198 0.80 -7.89 21.03
C ASN A 198 1.98 -7.32 20.21
N HIS A 199 2.20 -7.78 18.98
CA HIS A 199 3.30 -7.37 18.11
C HIS A 199 2.85 -6.57 16.88
N ILE A 200 1.56 -6.20 16.78
CA ILE A 200 1.04 -5.45 15.63
C ILE A 200 1.62 -4.04 15.48
N GLN A 201 2.37 -3.54 16.48
CA GLN A 201 2.94 -2.19 16.48
C GLN A 201 3.98 -1.98 15.38
N ASP A 202 4.75 -3.02 15.02
CA ASP A 202 5.80 -2.96 13.98
C ASP A 202 5.23 -2.60 12.61
N MET A 203 3.96 -2.93 12.38
CA MET A 203 3.17 -2.49 11.24
C MET A 203 3.19 -0.97 11.07
N PHE A 204 2.95 -0.22 12.15
CA PHE A 204 2.88 1.24 12.11
C PHE A 204 4.25 1.86 11.83
N THR A 205 5.32 1.23 12.32
CA THR A 205 6.70 1.62 12.01
C THR A 205 6.97 1.47 10.51
N LEU A 206 6.64 0.31 9.94
CA LEU A 206 6.83 0.04 8.51
C LEU A 206 5.94 0.95 7.64
N PHE A 207 4.70 1.23 8.06
CA PHE A 207 3.83 2.19 7.37
C PHE A 207 4.42 3.60 7.41
N THR A 208 4.88 4.07 8.57
CA THR A 208 5.51 5.40 8.70
C THR A 208 6.68 5.55 7.75
N ARG A 209 7.57 4.54 7.69
CA ARG A 209 8.72 4.53 6.79
C ARG A 209 8.30 4.59 5.31
N ARG A 210 7.33 3.77 4.92
CA ARG A 210 6.84 3.73 3.53
C ARG A 210 6.20 5.04 3.08
N TRP A 211 5.49 5.73 3.97
CA TRP A 211 4.79 6.98 3.65
C TRP A 211 5.61 8.25 3.91
N GLN A 212 6.83 8.15 4.44
CA GLN A 212 7.69 9.30 4.75
C GLN A 212 7.93 10.24 3.56
N LYS A 213 8.10 9.66 2.36
CA LYS A 213 8.28 10.39 1.08
C LYS A 213 6.98 10.61 0.31
N LYS A 214 5.82 10.42 0.95
CA LYS A 214 4.49 10.56 0.33
C LYS A 214 3.66 11.60 1.06
N ILE A 215 2.68 12.18 0.37
CA ILE A 215 1.62 12.93 1.03
C ILE A 215 0.59 11.94 1.56
N ASP A 216 0.71 11.57 2.83
CA ASP A 216 -0.28 10.77 3.54
C ASP A 216 -1.45 11.63 4.02
N LYS A 217 -2.67 11.15 3.82
CA LYS A 217 -3.91 11.71 4.37
C LYS A 217 -4.76 10.66 5.09
N SER A 218 -4.26 9.45 5.25
CA SER A 218 -4.99 8.33 5.86
C SER A 218 -5.10 8.49 7.38
N GLY A 219 -4.13 9.14 8.03
CA GLY A 219 -4.07 9.18 9.50
C GLY A 219 -3.80 7.82 10.12
N PHE A 220 -3.33 6.83 9.35
CA PHE A 220 -3.17 5.44 9.79
C PHE A 220 -2.20 5.30 10.98
N THR A 221 -1.19 6.15 11.05
CA THR A 221 -0.17 6.14 12.11
C THR A 221 -0.44 7.15 13.22
N ALA A 222 -1.59 7.83 13.21
CA ALA A 222 -2.00 8.74 14.28
C ALA A 222 -2.25 7.96 15.58
N LYS A 223 -2.00 8.60 16.74
CA LYS A 223 -2.07 7.95 18.06
C LYS A 223 -3.40 7.24 18.30
N GLN A 224 -4.52 7.88 17.97
CA GLN A 224 -5.86 7.35 18.16
C GLN A 224 -6.16 6.19 17.20
N THR A 225 -5.67 6.25 15.95
CA THR A 225 -5.79 5.14 15.00
C THR A 225 -5.00 3.92 15.43
N ARG A 226 -3.80 4.11 16.00
CA ARG A 226 -3.02 3.01 16.61
C ARG A 226 -3.79 2.37 17.74
N LEU A 227 -4.27 3.18 18.69
CA LEU A 227 -5.06 2.72 19.83
C LEU A 227 -6.31 1.95 19.38
N PHE A 228 -6.99 2.42 18.34
CA PHE A 228 -8.14 1.73 17.76
C PHE A 228 -7.80 0.31 17.29
N TYR A 229 -6.80 0.14 16.42
CA TYR A 229 -6.44 -1.21 15.94
C TYR A 229 -5.85 -2.10 17.04
N GLU A 230 -5.08 -1.52 17.98
CA GLU A 230 -4.56 -2.26 19.14
C GLU A 230 -5.68 -2.79 20.05
N ARG A 231 -6.73 -1.98 20.29
CA ARG A 231 -7.91 -2.43 21.04
C ARG A 231 -8.71 -3.44 20.24
N LEU A 232 -8.96 -3.18 18.97
CA LEU A 232 -9.75 -4.05 18.11
C LEU A 232 -9.10 -5.44 17.95
N ALA A 233 -7.76 -5.50 17.87
CA ALA A 233 -7.02 -6.76 17.80
C ALA A 233 -7.01 -7.56 19.11
N LYS A 234 -7.31 -6.92 20.25
CA LYS A 234 -7.43 -7.58 21.57
C LYS A 234 -8.85 -8.07 21.85
N THR A 235 -9.82 -7.66 21.05
CA THR A 235 -11.21 -8.09 21.18
C THR A 235 -11.30 -9.61 21.00
N ASN A 236 -11.85 -10.31 22.00
CA ASN A 236 -12.05 -11.75 21.95
C ASN A 236 -13.35 -12.14 21.23
N SER A 237 -13.54 -11.64 19.99
CA SER A 237 -14.69 -11.99 19.15
C SER A 237 -14.34 -13.16 18.23
N LYS A 238 -15.21 -14.17 18.21
CA LYS A 238 -15.11 -15.28 17.23
C LYS A 238 -15.59 -14.87 15.84
N VAL A 239 -16.39 -13.80 15.75
CA VAL A 239 -17.02 -13.32 14.52
C VAL A 239 -16.13 -12.32 13.80
N LEU A 240 -15.61 -11.33 14.54
CA LEU A 240 -14.73 -10.29 14.02
C LEU A 240 -13.31 -10.50 14.56
N ARG A 241 -12.35 -10.72 13.66
CA ARG A 241 -10.93 -10.85 14.01
C ARG A 241 -10.12 -9.81 13.25
N VAL A 242 -9.08 -9.30 13.90
CA VAL A 242 -8.01 -8.55 13.24
C VAL A 242 -6.87 -9.51 12.99
N GLU A 243 -6.55 -9.73 11.72
CA GLU A 243 -5.39 -10.53 11.33
C GLU A 243 -4.31 -9.60 10.81
N VAL A 244 -3.09 -9.77 11.29
CA VAL A 244 -1.92 -9.07 10.76
C VAL A 244 -0.94 -10.14 10.32
N ASP A 245 -0.49 -10.06 9.09
CA ASP A 245 0.55 -10.94 8.56
C ASP A 245 1.73 -10.08 8.10
N HIS A 246 2.91 -10.68 8.13
CA HIS A 246 4.15 -10.01 7.77
C HIS A 246 5.01 -10.89 6.87
N LEU A 247 5.80 -10.22 6.03
CA LEU A 247 6.88 -10.82 5.25
C LEU A 247 8.18 -10.31 5.85
N GLN A 248 9.05 -11.22 6.27
CA GLN A 248 10.37 -10.90 6.80
C GLN A 248 11.48 -11.24 5.83
N PHE A 249 12.56 -10.47 5.90
CA PHE A 249 13.86 -10.81 5.36
C PHE A 249 14.89 -10.68 6.48
N GLU A 250 15.63 -11.75 6.78
CA GLU A 250 16.61 -11.79 7.88
C GLU A 250 16.02 -11.28 9.23
N GLY A 251 14.79 -11.73 9.55
CA GLY A 251 14.06 -11.35 10.77
C GLY A 251 13.46 -9.93 10.76
N GLN A 252 13.76 -9.09 9.77
CA GLN A 252 13.19 -7.74 9.67
C GLN A 252 11.94 -7.72 8.80
N TRP A 253 10.90 -7.01 9.23
CA TRP A 253 9.67 -6.83 8.44
C TRP A 253 9.96 -6.02 7.17
N ILE A 254 9.69 -6.63 6.02
CA ILE A 254 9.77 -5.98 4.71
C ILE A 254 8.40 -5.78 4.06
N ALA A 255 7.35 -6.41 4.58
CA ALA A 255 5.97 -6.17 4.19
C ALA A 255 4.99 -6.53 5.32
N PHE A 256 3.79 -5.97 5.29
CA PHE A 256 2.68 -6.36 6.16
C PHE A 256 1.33 -6.22 5.46
N THR A 257 0.34 -6.96 5.95
CA THR A 257 -1.10 -6.75 5.75
C THR A 257 -1.78 -6.64 7.11
N ILE A 258 -2.85 -5.84 7.19
CA ILE A 258 -3.83 -5.89 8.28
C ILE A 258 -5.20 -6.07 7.66
N ASP A 259 -5.87 -7.12 8.09
CA ASP A 259 -7.15 -7.55 7.57
C ASP A 259 -8.20 -7.56 8.70
N LEU A 260 -9.42 -7.17 8.35
CA LEU A 260 -10.59 -7.31 9.19
C LEU A 260 -11.38 -8.53 8.68
N CYS A 261 -11.34 -9.61 9.43
CA CYS A 261 -12.00 -10.86 9.08
C CYS A 261 -13.35 -10.93 9.79
N CYS A 262 -14.44 -11.02 9.04
CA CYS A 262 -15.80 -11.15 9.56
C CYS A 262 -16.54 -12.30 8.86
N ARG A 263 -16.84 -13.36 9.62
CA ARG A 263 -17.44 -14.60 9.11
C ARG A 263 -16.72 -15.08 7.83
N GLU A 264 -17.39 -15.06 6.68
CA GLU A 264 -16.87 -15.54 5.39
C GLU A 264 -16.02 -14.51 4.61
N ARG A 265 -15.83 -13.29 5.12
CA ARG A 265 -15.09 -12.21 4.44
C ARG A 265 -13.77 -11.90 5.15
N ASN A 266 -12.68 -11.93 4.42
CA ASN A 266 -11.39 -11.34 4.78
C ASN A 266 -11.27 -9.99 4.04
N PHE A 267 -11.26 -8.87 4.77
CA PHE A 267 -11.17 -7.53 4.21
C PHE A 267 -9.79 -6.92 4.44
N CYS A 268 -9.04 -6.66 3.36
CA CYS A 268 -7.72 -6.02 3.43
C CYS A 268 -7.84 -4.53 3.73
N GLN A 269 -7.66 -4.18 5.01
CA GLN A 269 -7.80 -2.82 5.51
C GLN A 269 -6.62 -1.94 5.12
N ALA A 270 -5.41 -2.45 5.30
CA ALA A 270 -4.20 -1.75 4.89
C ALA A 270 -3.05 -2.73 4.66
N MET A 271 -2.08 -2.29 3.85
CA MET A 271 -0.85 -3.04 3.62
C MET A 271 0.31 -2.08 3.42
N GLY A 272 1.51 -2.52 3.78
CA GLY A 272 2.73 -1.73 3.67
C GLY A 272 3.93 -2.58 3.30
N HIS A 273 5.00 -1.93 2.86
CA HIS A 273 6.27 -2.59 2.59
C HIS A 273 7.46 -1.64 2.62
N GLU A 274 8.62 -2.23 2.86
CA GLU A 274 9.89 -1.55 2.97
C GLU A 274 10.30 -0.97 1.60
N PRO A 275 10.44 0.37 1.48
CA PRO A 275 10.83 1.01 0.22
C PRO A 275 12.15 0.53 -0.36
N ASP A 276 13.11 0.16 0.49
CA ASP A 276 14.43 -0.29 0.03
C ASP A 276 14.35 -1.61 -0.76
N PHE A 277 13.30 -2.41 -0.52
CA PHE A 277 13.05 -3.69 -1.18
C PHE A 277 12.10 -3.57 -2.39
N ASN A 278 11.73 -2.36 -2.83
CA ASN A 278 10.76 -2.13 -3.92
C ASN A 278 11.05 -2.96 -5.19
N LEU A 279 12.33 -3.17 -5.53
CA LEU A 279 12.75 -3.96 -6.70
C LEU A 279 12.30 -5.43 -6.63
N PHE A 280 12.26 -6.01 -5.43
CA PHE A 280 11.77 -7.37 -5.18
C PHE A 280 10.23 -7.44 -5.14
N GLY A 281 9.55 -6.30 -5.02
CA GLY A 281 8.09 -6.22 -4.95
C GLY A 281 7.45 -6.90 -3.72
N PRO A 282 7.99 -6.71 -2.49
CA PRO A 282 7.51 -7.37 -1.27
C PRO A 282 6.02 -7.16 -1.01
N GLY A 283 5.46 -5.98 -1.33
CA GLY A 283 4.03 -5.74 -1.22
C GLY A 283 3.16 -6.68 -2.07
N ARG A 284 3.62 -7.05 -3.27
CA ARG A 284 2.90 -8.00 -4.13
C ARG A 284 3.14 -9.45 -3.72
N ILE A 285 4.29 -9.74 -3.11
CA ILE A 285 4.56 -11.06 -2.54
C ILE A 285 3.62 -11.31 -1.37
N ILE A 286 3.56 -10.40 -0.39
CA ILE A 286 2.70 -10.59 0.78
C ILE A 286 1.21 -10.60 0.41
N GLU A 287 0.76 -9.77 -0.53
CA GLU A 287 -0.63 -9.81 -1.00
C GLU A 287 -1.00 -11.18 -1.60
N LYS A 288 -0.08 -11.79 -2.36
CA LYS A 288 -0.23 -13.14 -2.89
C LYS A 288 -0.33 -14.17 -1.77
N GLU A 289 0.59 -14.13 -0.79
CA GLU A 289 0.56 -15.07 0.34
C GLU A 289 -0.71 -14.91 1.17
N ASN A 290 -1.12 -13.67 1.45
CA ASN A 290 -2.29 -13.38 2.26
C ASN A 290 -3.59 -13.85 1.60
N MET A 291 -3.73 -13.63 0.29
CA MET A 291 -4.85 -14.15 -0.49
C MET A 291 -4.92 -15.68 -0.47
N LEU A 292 -3.78 -16.37 -0.61
CA LEU A 292 -3.73 -17.84 -0.56
C LEU A 292 -4.04 -18.36 0.85
N LYS A 293 -3.44 -17.75 1.89
CA LYS A 293 -3.78 -18.03 3.29
C LYS A 293 -5.26 -17.86 3.56
N ALA A 294 -5.90 -16.80 3.04
CA ALA A 294 -7.32 -16.56 3.23
C ALA A 294 -8.18 -17.67 2.60
N HIS A 295 -7.81 -18.12 1.40
CA HIS A 295 -8.45 -19.27 0.77
C HIS A 295 -8.31 -20.54 1.62
N ASP A 296 -7.08 -20.86 2.04
CA ASP A 296 -6.77 -22.06 2.85
C ASP A 296 -7.47 -22.03 4.23
N SER A 297 -7.71 -20.82 4.76
CA SER A 297 -8.45 -20.61 6.00
C SER A 297 -9.97 -20.70 5.85
N GLY A 298 -10.48 -21.02 4.65
CA GLY A 298 -11.89 -21.24 4.39
C GLY A 298 -12.72 -19.96 4.21
N TYR A 299 -12.10 -18.79 4.03
CA TYR A 299 -12.85 -17.60 3.67
C TYR A 299 -13.47 -17.75 2.28
N ARG A 300 -14.67 -17.23 2.09
CA ARG A 300 -15.30 -17.14 0.77
C ARG A 300 -14.80 -15.91 0.00
N TYR A 301 -14.72 -14.77 0.69
CA TYR A 301 -14.38 -13.50 0.07
C TYR A 301 -13.01 -13.01 0.52
N TYR A 302 -12.15 -12.68 -0.44
CA TYR A 302 -10.98 -11.82 -0.22
C TYR A 302 -11.25 -10.44 -0.84
N ASP A 303 -11.47 -9.46 0.03
CA ASP A 303 -11.95 -8.13 -0.33
C ASP A 303 -10.80 -7.12 -0.32
N LEU A 304 -10.58 -6.47 -1.46
CA LEU A 304 -9.50 -5.50 -1.66
C LEU A 304 -9.95 -4.07 -1.34
N GLY A 305 -11.21 -3.90 -0.92
CA GLY A 305 -11.81 -2.64 -0.51
C GLY A 305 -12.17 -1.69 -1.64
N SER A 306 -12.61 -0.49 -1.25
CA SER A 306 -13.10 0.52 -2.18
C SER A 306 -11.98 1.31 -2.85
N GLY A 307 -12.26 1.83 -4.04
CA GLY A 307 -11.41 2.73 -4.81
C GLY A 307 -10.60 2.02 -5.89
N TYR A 308 -10.38 2.73 -7.00
CA TYR A 308 -9.54 2.24 -8.08
C TYR A 308 -8.05 2.39 -7.74
N GLU A 309 -7.38 1.25 -7.54
CA GLU A 309 -5.92 1.15 -7.58
C GLU A 309 -5.56 -0.06 -8.46
N PRO A 310 -4.70 0.07 -9.49
CA PRO A 310 -4.53 -0.98 -10.50
C PRO A 310 -4.26 -2.38 -9.94
N TYR A 311 -3.53 -2.47 -8.81
CA TYR A 311 -3.17 -3.74 -8.19
C TYR A 311 -4.38 -4.49 -7.62
N LYS A 312 -5.44 -3.80 -7.17
CA LYS A 312 -6.68 -4.42 -6.65
C LYS A 312 -7.48 -5.12 -7.77
N PHE A 313 -7.36 -4.62 -9.00
CA PHE A 313 -8.02 -5.18 -10.17
C PHE A 313 -7.17 -6.25 -10.87
N GLU A 314 -6.08 -6.69 -10.25
CA GLU A 314 -5.22 -7.70 -10.84
C GLU A 314 -5.69 -9.14 -10.63
N TRP A 315 -6.48 -9.36 -9.57
CA TRP A 315 -6.87 -10.67 -9.03
C TRP A 315 -8.39 -10.85 -8.92
N TYR A 316 -9.17 -9.79 -9.12
CA TYR A 316 -10.60 -9.82 -8.88
C TYR A 316 -11.32 -10.88 -9.73
N THR A 317 -12.39 -11.42 -9.15
CA THR A 317 -13.37 -12.24 -9.89
C THR A 317 -14.61 -11.42 -10.18
N HIS A 318 -14.99 -10.54 -9.23
CA HIS A 318 -16.19 -9.74 -9.26
C HIS A 318 -15.90 -8.31 -8.80
N ILE A 319 -16.82 -7.40 -9.14
CA ILE A 319 -16.83 -6.03 -8.67
C ILE A 319 -18.20 -5.69 -8.08
N ASP A 320 -18.21 -4.73 -7.16
CA ASP A 320 -19.39 -4.05 -6.66
C ASP A 320 -19.08 -2.54 -6.58
N PHE A 321 -20.00 -1.74 -6.06
CA PHE A 321 -19.83 -0.31 -5.88
C PHE A 321 -20.25 0.11 -4.48
N THR A 322 -19.38 0.82 -3.79
CA THR A 322 -19.79 1.60 -2.62
C THR A 322 -20.43 2.90 -3.08
N ARG A 323 -21.60 3.20 -2.53
CA ARG A 323 -22.38 4.39 -2.76
C ARG A 323 -22.17 5.37 -1.59
N LYS A 324 -21.91 6.63 -1.95
CA LYS A 324 -22.17 7.75 -1.06
C LYS A 324 -23.53 8.35 -1.43
N PHE A 325 -24.47 8.24 -0.50
CA PHE A 325 -25.84 8.72 -0.62
C PHE A 325 -25.98 10.06 0.11
N VAL A 326 -26.49 11.07 -0.60
CA VAL A 326 -26.70 12.41 -0.05
C VAL A 326 -28.15 12.82 -0.30
N MET A 327 -28.94 12.97 0.75
CA MET A 327 -30.36 13.36 0.68
C MET A 327 -30.64 14.55 1.60
N SER A 328 -31.48 15.49 1.18
CA SER A 328 -31.82 16.69 1.96
C SER A 328 -33.31 16.98 2.01
N THR A 329 -33.74 17.81 2.95
CA THR A 329 -35.02 18.53 2.85
C THR A 329 -35.05 19.46 1.62
N LYS A 330 -36.24 19.91 1.20
CA LYS A 330 -36.48 20.62 -0.07
C LYS A 330 -36.06 22.11 -0.09
N GLY A 331 -35.61 22.65 1.05
CA GLY A 331 -35.30 24.07 1.20
C GLY A 331 -34.10 24.56 0.37
N VAL A 332 -34.04 25.89 0.14
CA VAL A 332 -33.02 26.52 -0.71
C VAL A 332 -31.61 26.39 -0.11
N LYS A 333 -31.46 26.56 1.20
CA LYS A 333 -30.15 26.45 1.87
C LYS A 333 -29.60 25.03 1.76
N GLU A 334 -30.44 24.04 2.01
CA GLU A 334 -30.12 22.62 1.91
C GLU A 334 -29.75 22.24 0.49
N ARG A 335 -30.48 22.76 -0.51
CA ARG A 335 -30.18 22.59 -1.93
C ARG A 335 -28.80 23.15 -2.28
N VAL A 336 -28.47 24.37 -1.85
CA VAL A 336 -27.15 24.98 -2.12
C VAL A 336 -26.03 24.15 -1.52
N ILE A 337 -26.15 23.74 -0.25
CA ILE A 337 -25.14 22.91 0.43
C ILE A 337 -24.99 21.55 -0.27
N ARG A 338 -26.11 20.88 -0.58
CA ARG A 338 -26.10 19.60 -1.30
C ARG A 338 -25.42 19.73 -2.65
N THR A 339 -25.77 20.75 -3.45
CA THR A 339 -25.17 20.99 -4.77
C THR A 339 -23.68 21.27 -4.65
N TRP A 340 -23.24 22.04 -3.65
CA TRP A 340 -21.81 22.26 -3.40
C TRP A 340 -21.07 20.97 -3.01
N MET A 341 -21.66 20.15 -2.13
CA MET A 341 -21.09 18.83 -1.79
C MET A 341 -20.98 17.94 -3.03
N VAL A 342 -22.01 17.92 -3.87
CA VAL A 342 -22.04 17.17 -5.13
C VAL A 342 -20.93 17.63 -6.06
N PHE A 343 -20.81 18.94 -6.26
CA PHE A 343 -19.76 19.52 -7.10
C PHE A 343 -18.35 19.19 -6.58
N ARG A 344 -18.11 19.39 -5.28
CA ARG A 344 -16.85 19.06 -4.63
C ARG A 344 -16.49 17.58 -4.78
N ASP A 345 -17.45 16.68 -4.57
CA ASP A 345 -17.21 15.24 -4.65
C ASP A 345 -17.03 14.77 -6.10
N ARG A 346 -17.71 15.38 -7.09
CA ARG A 346 -17.43 15.18 -8.53
C ARG A 346 -16.00 15.61 -8.88
N LEU A 347 -15.57 16.81 -8.46
CA LEU A 347 -14.19 17.26 -8.67
C LEU A 347 -13.18 16.32 -8.00
N LYS A 348 -13.44 15.91 -6.75
CA LYS A 348 -12.59 14.95 -6.05
C LYS A 348 -12.51 13.63 -6.81
N SER A 349 -13.63 13.11 -7.32
CA SER A 349 -13.69 11.88 -8.12
C SER A 349 -12.87 11.99 -9.40
N LEU A 350 -13.01 13.09 -10.16
CA LEU A 350 -12.21 13.34 -11.37
C LEU A 350 -10.70 13.36 -11.07
N LEU A 351 -10.29 13.99 -9.97
CA LEU A 351 -8.89 14.06 -9.56
C LEU A 351 -8.34 12.72 -9.05
N THR A 352 -9.17 11.91 -8.39
CA THR A 352 -8.76 10.63 -7.78
C THR A 352 -8.80 9.47 -8.76
N ASN A 353 -9.71 9.49 -9.74
CA ASN A 353 -9.76 8.48 -10.80
C ASN A 353 -8.62 8.65 -11.83
N ASN A 354 -8.02 9.84 -11.92
CA ASN A 354 -6.85 10.04 -12.76
C ASN A 354 -5.58 9.56 -12.04
N HIS A 355 -5.18 8.31 -12.32
CA HIS A 355 -4.00 7.67 -11.73
C HIS A 355 -2.71 8.47 -11.90
N GLN A 356 -2.55 9.20 -13.02
CA GLN A 356 -1.35 10.02 -13.24
C GLN A 356 -1.31 11.22 -12.29
N LEU A 357 -2.45 11.87 -12.07
CA LEU A 357 -2.57 12.98 -11.11
C LEU A 357 -2.35 12.49 -9.68
N VAL A 358 -2.90 11.32 -9.32
CA VAL A 358 -2.67 10.71 -8.00
C VAL A 358 -1.18 10.40 -7.79
N LYS A 359 -0.50 9.80 -8.77
CA LYS A 359 0.95 9.56 -8.70
C LYS A 359 1.75 10.86 -8.59
N LEU A 360 1.40 11.88 -9.36
CA LEU A 360 2.07 13.18 -9.30
C LEU A 360 1.90 13.82 -7.92
N LYS A 361 0.67 13.85 -7.39
CA LYS A 361 0.39 14.46 -6.09
C LYS A 361 0.96 13.66 -4.92
N ARG A 362 0.76 12.34 -4.90
CA ARG A 362 1.13 11.49 -3.76
C ARG A 362 2.63 11.24 -3.72
N ASP A 363 3.21 10.87 -4.86
CA ASP A 363 4.59 10.41 -4.93
C ASP A 363 5.53 11.57 -5.30
N ARG A 364 5.34 12.26 -6.45
CA ARG A 364 6.29 13.31 -6.89
C ARG A 364 6.32 14.53 -5.96
N LEU A 365 5.17 15.07 -5.57
CA LEU A 365 5.14 16.19 -4.62
C LEU A 365 5.59 15.76 -3.22
N GLY A 366 5.32 14.51 -2.83
CA GLY A 366 5.81 13.95 -1.58
C GLY A 366 7.34 13.87 -1.53
N GLU A 367 7.94 13.34 -2.60
CA GLU A 367 9.38 13.28 -2.80
C GLU A 367 10.00 14.67 -2.85
N LEU A 368 9.38 15.62 -3.57
CA LEU A 368 9.84 17.00 -3.63
C LEU A 368 9.81 17.66 -2.25
N ARG A 369 8.72 17.53 -1.50
CA ARG A 369 8.61 18.05 -0.12
C ARG A 369 9.68 17.46 0.78
N TYR A 370 9.91 16.14 0.69
CA TYR A 370 10.94 15.46 1.45
C TYR A 370 12.35 15.95 1.06
N PHE A 371 12.61 16.11 -0.24
CA PHE A 371 13.87 16.61 -0.76
C PHE A 371 14.12 18.03 -0.28
N VAL A 372 13.18 18.96 -0.44
CA VAL A 372 13.32 20.35 0.03
C VAL A 372 13.60 20.41 1.53
N LYS A 373 12.97 19.53 2.33
CA LYS A 373 13.18 19.50 3.79
C LYS A 373 14.55 18.93 4.20
N ASN A 374 15.12 17.99 3.43
CA ASN A 374 16.29 17.20 3.85
C ASN A 374 17.51 17.28 2.91
N ALA A 375 17.46 18.05 1.82
CA ALA A 375 18.53 18.10 0.83
C ALA A 375 19.67 19.02 1.26
N SER A 376 20.89 18.50 1.21
CA SER A 376 22.12 19.29 1.29
C SER A 376 22.43 19.98 -0.05
N ALA A 377 23.32 20.97 -0.04
CA ALA A 377 23.77 21.67 -1.25
C ALA A 377 24.32 20.71 -2.34
N LYS A 378 25.01 19.63 -1.92
CA LYS A 378 25.51 18.57 -2.81
C LYS A 378 24.39 17.80 -3.52
N ASN A 379 23.27 17.57 -2.83
CA ASN A 379 22.09 16.89 -3.39
C ASN A 379 21.40 17.76 -4.44
N TRP A 380 21.33 19.08 -4.23
CA TRP A 380 20.82 20.04 -5.21
C TRP A 380 21.65 20.06 -6.50
N LEU A 381 22.98 20.12 -6.37
CA LEU A 381 23.90 20.07 -7.51
C LEU A 381 23.77 18.78 -8.31
N LYS A 382 23.66 17.62 -7.64
CA LYS A 382 23.47 16.30 -8.28
C LYS A 382 22.11 16.21 -9.00
N ALA A 383 21.05 16.79 -8.43
CA ALA A 383 19.74 16.81 -9.06
C ALA A 383 19.76 17.67 -10.34
N LEU A 384 20.40 18.84 -10.31
CA LEU A 384 20.52 19.75 -11.46
C LEU A 384 21.28 19.09 -12.62
N THR A 385 22.43 18.46 -12.34
CA THR A 385 23.25 17.77 -13.35
C THR A 385 22.53 16.55 -13.93
N SER A 386 21.84 15.77 -13.11
CA SER A 386 21.07 14.61 -13.59
C SER A 386 19.89 14.98 -14.50
N ARG A 387 19.31 16.18 -14.33
CA ARG A 387 18.18 16.66 -15.15
C ARG A 387 18.65 17.12 -16.53
N LEU A 388 19.81 17.77 -16.59
CA LEU A 388 20.48 18.16 -17.84
C LEU A 388 20.88 16.92 -18.67
N GLN A 389 21.41 15.88 -18.02
CA GLN A 389 21.79 14.62 -18.65
C GLN A 389 20.61 13.79 -19.22
N ARG A 390 19.35 14.13 -18.91
CA ARG A 390 18.17 13.42 -19.44
C ARG A 390 17.70 13.93 -20.80
N ILE A 391 18.10 15.12 -21.23
CA ILE A 391 17.60 15.80 -22.44
C ILE A 391 18.45 15.41 -23.66
N LEU A 392 19.77 15.55 -23.54
CA LEU A 392 20.76 15.13 -24.52
C LEU A 392 22.00 14.67 -23.76
N ALA A 393 22.43 13.43 -23.98
CA ALA A 393 23.67 12.95 -23.40
C ALA A 393 24.45 12.11 -24.40
N ILE A 394 25.68 12.55 -24.68
CA ILE A 394 26.69 11.80 -25.42
C ILE A 394 27.65 11.25 -24.37
N HIS A 395 27.60 9.94 -24.17
CA HIS A 395 28.51 9.24 -23.28
C HIS A 395 29.52 8.46 -24.10
N ILE A 396 30.79 8.82 -23.96
CA ILE A 396 31.90 8.01 -24.47
C ILE A 396 32.51 7.29 -23.28
N LEU A 397 32.43 5.97 -23.30
CA LEU A 397 32.90 5.08 -22.24
C LEU A 397 34.05 4.25 -22.80
N ASP A 398 35.17 4.26 -22.10
CA ASP A 398 36.30 3.40 -22.41
C ASP A 398 36.20 2.13 -21.54
N VAL A 399 36.29 0.97 -22.18
CA VAL A 399 36.35 -0.34 -21.51
C VAL A 399 37.80 -0.69 -21.24
N TYR A 400 38.08 -1.09 -20.01
CA TYR A 400 39.40 -1.41 -19.50
C TYR A 400 39.44 -2.84 -18.99
N ILE A 401 40.49 -3.57 -19.34
CA ILE A 401 40.75 -4.94 -18.88
C ILE A 401 42.13 -5.00 -18.22
N ALA A 402 42.18 -5.65 -17.06
CA ALA A 402 43.42 -6.10 -16.43
C ALA A 402 43.49 -7.63 -16.57
N GLU A 403 44.43 -8.09 -17.39
CA GLU A 403 44.66 -9.52 -17.63
C GLU A 403 45.18 -10.21 -16.38
N GLN A 404 44.90 -11.51 -16.28
CA GLN A 404 45.35 -12.33 -15.17
C GLN A 404 46.89 -12.36 -15.13
N ASN A 405 47.46 -11.84 -14.04
CA ASN A 405 48.89 -11.99 -13.73
C ASN A 405 49.03 -12.94 -12.53
N GLN A 406 50.10 -13.75 -12.50
CA GLN A 406 50.40 -14.62 -11.35
C GLN A 406 50.55 -13.75 -10.09
N ALA A 407 49.60 -13.89 -9.14
CA ALA A 407 49.47 -12.96 -8.03
C ALA A 407 50.62 -13.08 -7.01
N LYS A 408 51.19 -11.92 -6.63
CA LYS A 408 51.95 -11.68 -5.39
C LYS A 408 50.98 -11.17 -4.32
N GLU A 409 51.14 -11.70 -3.10
CA GLU A 409 50.46 -11.37 -1.82
C GLU A 409 48.94 -11.62 -1.69
N LEU A 410 48.57 -12.21 -0.54
CA LEU A 410 47.21 -12.60 -0.17
C LEU A 410 46.40 -11.40 0.35
N VAL A 411 45.83 -10.60 -0.55
CA VAL A 411 44.68 -9.75 -0.18
C VAL A 411 43.42 -10.60 -0.28
N ASN A 412 42.57 -10.56 0.76
CA ASN A 412 41.30 -11.27 0.80
C ASN A 412 40.21 -10.36 1.36
N PHE A 413 39.43 -9.73 0.47
CA PHE A 413 38.27 -8.96 0.90
C PHE A 413 37.12 -9.88 1.27
N GLN A 414 36.43 -9.60 2.38
CA GLN A 414 35.28 -10.40 2.78
C GLN A 414 34.08 -10.09 1.88
N GLU A 415 33.39 -11.14 1.42
CA GLU A 415 32.12 -10.98 0.74
C GLU A 415 31.07 -10.50 1.74
N ILE A 416 30.46 -9.37 1.44
CA ILE A 416 29.40 -8.76 2.23
C ILE A 416 28.08 -9.35 1.73
N THR A 417 27.35 -10.00 2.62
CA THR A 417 26.06 -10.60 2.33
C THR A 417 24.92 -9.59 2.44
N MET A 418 23.73 -9.97 1.97
CA MET A 418 22.57 -9.11 2.11
C MET A 418 22.13 -8.95 3.57
N LYS A 419 22.48 -9.90 4.44
CA LYS A 419 22.26 -9.82 5.89
C LYS A 419 23.11 -8.72 6.53
N ASP A 420 24.37 -8.62 6.11
CA ASP A 420 25.32 -7.65 6.68
C ASP A 420 24.93 -6.20 6.37
N ILE A 421 24.26 -5.97 5.23
CA ILE A 421 23.82 -4.63 4.85
C ILE A 421 22.52 -4.17 5.52
N MET A 422 21.81 -5.05 6.25
CA MET A 422 20.48 -4.72 6.81
C MET A 422 20.54 -3.58 7.83
N THR A 423 21.68 -3.41 8.50
CA THR A 423 21.95 -2.37 9.51
C THR A 423 22.73 -1.17 8.95
N LEU A 424 23.22 -1.24 7.71
CA LEU A 424 24.02 -0.17 7.12
C LEU A 424 23.17 1.03 6.70
N ASN A 425 23.80 2.21 6.79
CA ASN A 425 23.29 3.41 6.14
C ASN A 425 23.30 3.23 4.60
N GLU A 426 22.39 3.90 3.89
CA GLU A 426 22.24 3.79 2.43
C GLU A 426 21.93 2.39 1.88
N ARG A 427 21.41 1.47 2.71
CA ARG A 427 21.08 0.08 2.32
C ARG A 427 20.29 -0.05 1.02
N ALA A 428 19.43 0.91 0.67
CA ALA A 428 18.67 0.92 -0.58
C ALA A 428 19.56 0.73 -1.84
N HIS A 429 20.75 1.34 -1.85
CA HIS A 429 21.70 1.25 -2.96
C HIS A 429 22.31 -0.15 -3.07
N TYR A 430 22.70 -0.74 -1.92
CA TYR A 430 23.25 -2.09 -1.87
C TYR A 430 22.20 -3.17 -2.17
N VAL A 431 20.97 -3.02 -1.67
CA VAL A 431 19.83 -3.89 -2.01
C VAL A 431 19.59 -3.90 -3.53
N ALA A 432 19.70 -2.74 -4.19
CA ALA A 432 19.60 -2.67 -5.64
C ALA A 432 20.76 -3.36 -6.36
N SER A 433 21.97 -3.33 -5.79
CA SER A 433 23.13 -4.05 -6.34
C SER A 433 22.94 -5.57 -6.27
N PHE A 434 22.50 -6.10 -5.12
CA PHE A 434 22.13 -7.52 -5.00
C PHE A 434 21.00 -7.90 -5.98
N TYR A 435 19.98 -7.04 -6.12
CA TYR A 435 18.93 -7.26 -7.11
C TYR A 435 19.47 -7.29 -8.55
N LYS A 436 20.57 -6.61 -8.87
CA LYS A 436 21.17 -6.67 -10.20
C LYS A 436 22.14 -7.84 -10.38
N GLY A 437 22.40 -8.63 -9.33
CA GLY A 437 23.33 -9.75 -9.37
C GLY A 437 24.78 -9.38 -9.05
N TYR A 438 25.01 -8.18 -8.49
CA TYR A 438 26.32 -7.84 -7.96
C TYR A 438 26.59 -8.60 -6.66
N ARG A 439 27.84 -9.00 -6.51
CA ARG A 439 28.50 -9.40 -5.26
C ARG A 439 29.21 -8.18 -4.68
N LEU A 440 29.19 -8.03 -3.36
CA LEU A 440 29.79 -6.90 -2.66
C LEU A 440 30.96 -7.38 -1.82
N PHE A 441 32.05 -6.63 -1.79
CA PHE A 441 33.26 -7.01 -1.08
C PHE A 441 33.80 -5.84 -0.28
N GLY A 442 34.36 -6.12 0.89
CA GLY A 442 34.86 -5.08 1.78
C GLY A 442 35.55 -5.58 3.05
N GLU A 443 35.85 -4.64 3.93
CA GLU A 443 36.50 -4.84 5.23
C GLU A 443 35.81 -3.94 6.26
N ASN A 444 35.76 -4.34 7.53
CA ASN A 444 35.27 -3.52 8.65
C ASN A 444 33.90 -2.85 8.40
N ASN A 445 32.93 -3.58 7.84
CA ASN A 445 31.59 -3.10 7.48
C ASN A 445 31.55 -1.97 6.43
N GLN A 446 32.64 -1.76 5.69
CA GLN A 446 32.69 -0.83 4.57
C GLN A 446 32.78 -1.61 3.25
N VAL A 447 31.84 -1.33 2.33
CA VAL A 447 31.89 -1.87 0.97
C VAL A 447 33.01 -1.16 0.20
N LEU A 448 34.02 -1.92 -0.22
CA LEU A 448 35.16 -1.41 -0.98
C LEU A 448 34.93 -1.51 -2.48
N TYR A 449 34.25 -2.55 -2.96
CA TYR A 449 33.86 -2.66 -4.37
C TYR A 449 32.66 -3.57 -4.59
N ARG A 450 32.02 -3.41 -5.77
CA ARG A 450 31.00 -4.34 -6.26
C ARG A 450 31.45 -5.01 -7.55
N ARG A 451 31.09 -6.29 -7.69
CA ARG A 451 31.55 -7.17 -8.76
C ARG A 451 30.40 -7.95 -9.38
N HIS A 452 30.42 -8.13 -10.69
CA HIS A 452 29.48 -8.99 -11.42
C HIS A 452 30.26 -9.93 -12.35
N ASP A 453 29.98 -11.23 -12.24
CA ASP A 453 30.78 -12.28 -12.89
C ASP A 453 30.29 -12.71 -14.28
N LYS A 454 29.28 -12.03 -14.80
CA LYS A 454 28.58 -12.45 -16.04
C LYS A 454 28.23 -11.30 -16.96
N ILE A 455 27.99 -10.11 -16.41
CA ILE A 455 27.48 -8.99 -17.17
C ILE A 455 28.19 -7.72 -16.69
N ALA A 456 28.71 -6.94 -17.63
CA ALA A 456 29.10 -5.56 -17.38
C ALA A 456 27.90 -4.66 -17.59
N ILE A 457 27.57 -3.85 -16.58
CA ILE A 457 26.37 -3.01 -16.57
C ILE A 457 26.76 -1.53 -16.44
N GLU A 458 26.28 -0.71 -17.37
CA GLU A 458 26.24 0.75 -17.27
C GLU A 458 24.85 1.23 -16.86
N GLU A 459 24.68 1.43 -15.56
CA GLU A 459 23.39 1.69 -14.93
C GLU A 459 22.76 3.02 -15.34
N MET A 460 23.55 4.06 -15.62
CA MET A 460 23.02 5.36 -16.04
C MET A 460 22.36 5.29 -17.43
N LEU A 461 22.78 4.31 -18.24
CA LEU A 461 22.40 4.19 -19.64
C LEU A 461 21.57 2.94 -19.92
N ASP A 462 21.31 2.11 -18.91
CA ASP A 462 20.65 0.81 -19.04
C ASP A 462 21.29 0.00 -20.17
N TYR A 463 22.62 -0.03 -20.16
CA TYR A 463 23.43 -0.80 -21.10
C TYR A 463 24.03 -1.98 -20.36
N SER A 464 23.99 -3.15 -20.99
CA SER A 464 24.65 -4.33 -20.47
C SER A 464 25.22 -5.16 -21.61
N TYR A 465 26.33 -5.83 -21.36
CA TYR A 465 26.88 -6.85 -22.25
C TYR A 465 27.42 -8.02 -21.44
N GLU A 466 27.39 -9.21 -22.03
CA GLU A 466 27.86 -10.44 -21.40
C GLU A 466 29.39 -10.46 -21.34
N LEU A 467 29.91 -11.01 -20.23
CA LEU A 467 31.33 -11.19 -19.99
C LEU A 467 31.73 -12.63 -20.28
N PRO A 468 32.97 -12.87 -20.75
CA PRO A 468 33.55 -14.20 -20.77
C PRO A 468 33.55 -14.86 -19.38
N GLU A 469 33.52 -16.20 -19.33
CA GLU A 469 33.41 -16.97 -18.07
C GLU A 469 34.57 -16.72 -17.10
N ASN A 470 35.75 -16.38 -17.62
CA ASN A 470 36.97 -16.07 -16.88
C ASN A 470 37.12 -14.57 -16.58
N MET A 471 36.04 -13.78 -16.65
CA MET A 471 36.10 -12.34 -16.44
C MET A 471 35.08 -11.87 -15.41
N SER A 472 35.43 -10.79 -14.71
CA SER A 472 34.58 -10.15 -13.72
C SER A 472 34.56 -8.64 -13.93
N PHE A 473 33.37 -8.06 -13.89
CA PHE A 473 33.20 -6.62 -13.99
C PHE A 473 33.15 -5.98 -12.61
N ILE A 474 34.05 -5.05 -12.33
CA ILE A 474 34.05 -4.25 -11.10
C ILE A 474 33.52 -2.84 -11.34
N ARG A 475 32.78 -2.32 -10.36
CA ARG A 475 32.22 -0.97 -10.35
C ARG A 475 32.21 -0.41 -8.93
N GLU A 476 32.14 0.92 -8.80
CA GLU A 476 32.08 1.62 -7.50
C GLU A 476 33.11 1.07 -6.50
N TYR A 477 34.36 1.06 -6.95
CA TYR A 477 35.50 0.57 -6.19
C TYR A 477 36.24 1.73 -5.52
N ASP A 478 36.90 1.44 -4.40
CA ASP A 478 37.83 2.36 -3.78
C ASP A 478 39.06 2.57 -4.68
N SER A 479 39.24 3.80 -5.16
CA SER A 479 40.34 4.15 -6.07
C SER A 479 41.72 4.16 -5.42
N GLN A 480 41.82 4.09 -4.10
CA GLN A 480 43.09 3.98 -3.37
C GLN A 480 43.50 2.51 -3.23
N ARG A 481 42.54 1.60 -3.07
CA ARG A 481 42.75 0.15 -2.96
C ARG A 481 42.61 -0.60 -4.30
N LEU A 482 42.65 0.10 -5.44
CA LEU A 482 42.34 -0.50 -6.75
C LEU A 482 43.27 -1.67 -7.12
N ALA A 483 44.57 -1.55 -6.84
CA ALA A 483 45.52 -2.64 -7.11
C ALA A 483 45.18 -3.90 -6.30
N ASP A 484 44.87 -3.72 -5.01
CA ASP A 484 44.46 -4.80 -4.11
C ASP A 484 43.15 -5.46 -4.56
N ILE A 485 42.18 -4.67 -5.03
CA ILE A 485 40.90 -5.16 -5.55
C ILE A 485 41.13 -6.00 -6.81
N VAL A 486 42.02 -5.56 -7.70
CA VAL A 486 42.39 -6.36 -8.89
C VAL A 486 43.03 -7.67 -8.48
N ALA A 487 43.98 -7.64 -7.53
CA ALA A 487 44.66 -8.84 -7.04
C ALA A 487 43.67 -9.84 -6.40
N ASP A 488 42.74 -9.37 -5.58
CA ASP A 488 41.70 -10.19 -4.93
C ASP A 488 40.81 -10.92 -5.95
N VAL A 489 40.41 -10.24 -7.03
CA VAL A 489 39.62 -10.86 -8.12
C VAL A 489 40.47 -11.82 -8.96
N GLN A 490 41.72 -11.45 -9.28
CA GLN A 490 42.62 -12.29 -10.08
C GLN A 490 43.06 -13.57 -9.37
N ARG A 491 43.07 -13.56 -8.03
CA ARG A 491 43.26 -14.76 -7.20
C ARG A 491 42.24 -15.86 -7.51
N GLU A 492 41.00 -15.50 -7.89
CA GLU A 492 39.99 -16.47 -8.33
C GLU A 492 40.19 -16.94 -9.78
N GLY A 493 41.31 -16.55 -10.43
CA GLY A 493 41.62 -16.92 -11.81
C GLY A 493 40.85 -16.13 -12.86
N ARG A 494 40.42 -14.90 -12.53
CA ARG A 494 39.55 -14.09 -13.39
C ARG A 494 40.23 -12.78 -13.81
N ALA A 495 40.10 -12.42 -15.09
CA ALA A 495 40.46 -11.09 -15.57
C ALA A 495 39.48 -10.04 -15.06
N VAL A 496 39.94 -8.81 -14.87
CA VAL A 496 39.14 -7.73 -14.29
C VAL A 496 38.75 -6.73 -15.37
N CYS A 497 37.45 -6.52 -15.55
CA CYS A 497 36.88 -5.56 -16.48
C CYS A 497 36.27 -4.37 -15.71
N THR A 498 36.46 -3.16 -16.22
CA THR A 498 35.71 -1.99 -15.75
C THR A 498 35.53 -0.96 -16.85
N ILE A 499 34.70 0.05 -16.57
CA ILE A 499 34.43 1.15 -17.49
C ILE A 499 34.71 2.50 -16.83
N ALA A 500 35.30 3.39 -17.62
CA ALA A 500 35.55 4.78 -17.22
C ALA A 500 35.04 5.74 -18.29
N SER A 501 34.54 6.90 -17.85
CA SER A 501 34.16 7.96 -18.79
C SER A 501 35.40 8.60 -19.42
N TRP A 502 35.32 8.93 -20.72
CA TRP A 502 36.43 9.52 -21.47
C TRP A 502 36.98 10.83 -20.86
N TYR A 503 36.12 11.60 -20.19
CA TYR A 503 36.50 12.89 -19.60
C TYR A 503 37.16 12.74 -18.22
N ASP A 504 37.09 11.57 -17.58
CA ASP A 504 37.69 11.32 -16.27
C ASP A 504 39.16 10.89 -16.44
N GLY A 505 40.01 11.85 -16.80
CA GLY A 505 41.45 11.61 -17.02
C GLY A 505 42.17 11.04 -15.80
N HIS A 506 41.80 11.49 -14.60
CA HIS A 506 42.40 11.02 -13.35
C HIS A 506 42.10 9.53 -13.10
N ARG A 507 40.82 9.12 -13.23
CA ARG A 507 40.44 7.71 -13.09
C ARG A 507 41.11 6.81 -14.12
N ARG A 508 41.22 7.26 -15.37
CA ARG A 508 41.89 6.51 -16.45
C ARG A 508 43.39 6.31 -16.17
N ARG A 509 44.09 7.32 -15.65
CA ARG A 509 45.49 7.17 -15.22
C ARG A 509 45.64 6.15 -14.10
N LYS A 510 44.77 6.21 -13.08
CA LYS A 510 44.75 5.21 -11.99
C LYS A 510 44.52 3.78 -12.49
N LEU A 511 43.64 3.60 -13.49
CA LEU A 511 43.43 2.30 -14.11
C LEU A 511 44.71 1.77 -14.77
N GLN A 512 45.42 2.62 -15.52
CA GLN A 512 46.70 2.24 -16.13
C GLN A 512 47.75 1.84 -15.08
N TYR A 513 47.86 2.59 -13.97
CA TYR A 513 48.77 2.24 -12.87
C TYR A 513 48.42 0.92 -12.19
N ALA A 514 47.13 0.56 -12.16
CA ALA A 514 46.66 -0.73 -11.62
C ALA A 514 46.72 -1.87 -12.65
N GLY A 515 47.40 -1.69 -13.79
CA GLY A 515 47.61 -2.74 -14.80
C GLY A 515 46.48 -2.91 -15.81
N PHE A 516 45.50 -2.00 -15.86
CA PHE A 516 44.47 -2.04 -16.90
C PHE A 516 44.97 -1.44 -18.21
N HIS A 517 44.63 -2.10 -19.32
CA HIS A 517 44.77 -1.55 -20.66
C HIS A 517 43.38 -1.34 -21.28
N LYS A 518 43.29 -0.37 -22.18
CA LYS A 518 42.03 -0.02 -22.85
C LYS A 518 41.81 -0.97 -24.03
N VAL A 519 40.62 -1.58 -24.10
CA VAL A 519 40.30 -2.59 -25.12
C VAL A 519 39.20 -2.17 -26.08
N ALA A 520 38.29 -1.28 -25.67
CA ALA A 520 37.19 -0.83 -26.51
C ALA A 520 36.73 0.58 -26.12
N LYS A 521 36.04 1.24 -27.04
CA LYS A 521 35.36 2.51 -26.81
C LYS A 521 33.89 2.41 -27.23
N ILE A 522 33.01 2.75 -26.30
CA ILE A 522 31.56 2.69 -26.50
C ILE A 522 31.02 4.11 -26.54
N HIS A 523 30.41 4.48 -27.67
CA HIS A 523 29.69 5.74 -27.83
C HIS A 523 28.21 5.48 -27.67
N ILE A 524 27.59 6.12 -26.69
CA ILE A 524 26.15 6.06 -26.45
C ILE A 524 25.59 7.46 -26.61
N VAL A 525 24.81 7.66 -27.67
CA VAL A 525 24.06 8.90 -27.90
C VAL A 525 22.63 8.66 -27.46
N LYS A 526 22.17 9.46 -26.49
CA LYS A 526 20.80 9.43 -25.98
C LYS A 526 20.14 10.78 -26.19
N LEU A 527 19.03 10.78 -26.93
CA LEU A 527 18.16 11.93 -27.17
C LEU A 527 16.73 11.56 -26.73
N PHE A 528 16.26 12.10 -25.61
CA PHE A 528 14.99 11.69 -24.99
C PHE A 528 14.88 10.16 -24.80
N LYS A 529 14.03 9.48 -25.58
CA LYS A 529 13.86 8.01 -25.60
C LYS A 529 14.66 7.31 -26.70
N TRP A 530 15.21 8.07 -27.66
CA TRP A 530 15.98 7.53 -28.76
C TRP A 530 17.43 7.28 -28.31
N ARG A 531 17.96 6.11 -28.67
CA ARG A 531 19.29 5.67 -28.28
C ARG A 531 19.98 5.02 -29.47
N LYS A 532 21.24 5.41 -29.70
CA LYS A 532 22.13 4.73 -30.66
C LYS A 532 23.46 4.42 -29.98
N ILE A 533 23.93 3.19 -30.16
CA ILE A 533 25.17 2.67 -29.57
C ILE A 533 26.13 2.39 -30.71
N TYR A 534 27.36 2.85 -30.58
CA TYR A 534 28.45 2.50 -31.47
C TYR A 534 29.58 1.93 -30.62
N GLN A 535 30.09 0.75 -31.00
CA GLN A 535 31.21 0.09 -30.36
C GLN A 535 32.39 0.13 -31.33
N PHE A 536 33.50 0.69 -30.88
CA PHE A 536 34.73 0.89 -31.65
C PHE A 536 35.93 0.28 -30.94
#